data_AF-A0A2S1SKD7-F1
#
_entry.id   AF-A0A2S1SKD7-F1
#
_cell.length_a   1.000
_cell.length_b   1.000
_cell.length_c   1.000
_cell.angle_alpha   90.00
_cell.angle_beta   90.00
_cell.angle_gamma   90.00
#
_symmetry.space_group_name_H-M   'P 1'
#
loop_
_entity.id
_entity.type
_entity.pdbx_description
1 polymer ?
#
loop_
_entity_poly.entity_id
_entity_poly.type
_entity_poly.pdbx_seq_one_letter_code
_entity_poly.pdbx_strand_id
1 'polypeptide(L)'
;MKLRILFFLFIIIIAGCGRKTIEKKDLCQFELQRVKKYNYKIYRICINSDFAFTEEIFKTLIFKNGEKFDANGGYELNGNIGEWISEDTLTIYRFDNKFEQPQDTIAKISFEKYGNLNFKIFNYGAINSSSLNEYTFESFELRNNKLHLHGIKRIAGPEMDTNIFLNLGNLKIQTKSDTITKLSYDRIETSMDFTYHNPDGSFTDNLPEIKILTTDFYPKKKTKLSSKNNLDRIFIDIK
;
A
#
# COMPACT_ATOMS: atom_id res chain seq x y z
N MET A 1 66.35 6.68 4.19
CA MET A 1 65.65 6.49 2.91
C MET A 1 65.07 5.09 2.90
N LYS A 2 63.79 4.93 2.50
CA LYS A 2 62.90 3.74 2.70
C LYS A 2 62.42 3.63 4.16
N LEU A 3 61.14 3.55 4.51
CA LEU A 3 59.93 3.24 3.74
C LEU A 3 58.75 3.97 4.44
N ARG A 4 58.50 5.23 4.06
CA ARG A 4 57.25 5.95 4.38
C ARG A 4 56.15 5.45 3.44
N ILE A 5 55.73 4.20 3.59
CA ILE A 5 54.59 3.62 2.86
C ILE A 5 53.84 2.68 3.82
N LEU A 6 53.34 3.22 4.93
CA LEU A 6 52.40 2.48 5.79
C LEU A 6 51.35 3.38 6.47
N PHE A 7 51.21 4.63 6.00
CA PHE A 7 50.23 5.57 6.54
C PHE A 7 49.16 5.98 5.52
N PHE A 8 49.30 5.58 4.26
CA PHE A 8 48.34 5.91 3.19
C PHE A 8 47.28 4.84 2.92
N LEU A 9 47.41 3.64 3.49
CA LEU A 9 46.43 2.56 3.28
C LEU A 9 45.25 2.59 4.27
N PHE A 10 45.33 3.37 5.36
CA PHE A 10 44.24 3.47 6.35
C PHE A 10 43.24 4.60 6.06
N ILE A 11 43.53 5.47 5.08
CA ILE A 11 42.65 6.60 4.73
C ILE A 11 41.63 6.21 3.64
N ILE A 12 41.80 5.08 2.95
CA ILE A 12 40.90 4.65 1.87
C ILE A 12 39.66 3.90 2.39
N ILE A 13 39.61 3.47 3.66
CA ILE A 13 38.47 2.73 4.22
C ILE A 13 37.40 3.68 4.82
N ILE A 14 37.67 4.99 4.89
CA ILE A 14 36.73 6.00 5.44
C ILE A 14 36.08 6.85 4.33
N ALA A 15 36.30 6.51 3.05
CA ALA A 15 35.45 7.00 1.95
C ALA A 15 34.09 6.32 2.08
N GLY A 16 33.24 6.95 2.89
CA GLY A 16 32.07 6.33 3.49
C GLY A 16 31.07 5.77 2.50
N CYS A 17 30.28 4.84 3.01
CA CYS A 17 28.92 4.60 2.59
C CYS A 17 28.13 5.92 2.64
N GLY A 18 28.31 6.78 1.63
CA GLY A 18 27.31 7.79 1.32
C GLY A 18 26.04 7.03 1.01
N ARG A 19 25.00 7.20 1.83
CA ARG A 19 23.66 6.68 1.49
C ARG A 19 23.36 7.16 0.07
N LYS A 20 23.18 6.21 -0.86
CA LYS A 20 22.81 6.54 -2.24
C LYS A 20 21.54 7.38 -2.16
N THR A 21 21.62 8.61 -2.64
CA THR A 21 20.44 9.48 -2.75
C THR A 21 19.54 8.84 -3.80
N ILE A 22 18.35 8.42 -3.40
CA ILE A 22 17.35 7.85 -4.31
C ILE A 22 16.72 9.04 -5.04
N GLU A 23 16.86 9.07 -6.36
CA GLU A 23 16.24 10.09 -7.20
C GLU A 23 14.85 9.64 -7.64
N LYS A 24 13.98 10.59 -8.02
CA LYS A 24 12.61 10.29 -8.47
C LYS A 24 12.56 9.32 -9.66
N LYS A 25 13.59 9.33 -10.52
CA LYS A 25 13.71 8.43 -11.68
C LYS A 25 13.91 6.96 -11.28
N ASP A 26 14.37 6.71 -10.05
CA ASP A 26 14.63 5.38 -9.52
C ASP A 26 13.36 4.76 -8.92
N LEU A 27 12.22 5.46 -8.98
CA LEU A 27 10.94 5.02 -8.42
C LEU A 27 10.03 4.41 -9.50
N CYS A 28 9.63 3.14 -9.31
CA CYS A 28 8.58 2.47 -10.09
C CYS A 28 7.18 2.98 -9.73
N GLN A 29 6.99 3.44 -8.48
CA GLN A 29 5.73 3.97 -7.97
C GLN A 29 6.00 5.12 -7.02
N PHE A 30 5.24 6.21 -7.15
CA PHE A 30 5.32 7.35 -6.25
C PHE A 30 3.93 7.94 -5.98
N GLU A 31 3.27 7.45 -4.94
CA GLU A 31 1.91 7.84 -4.58
C GLU A 31 1.87 8.66 -3.31
N LEU A 32 0.92 9.59 -3.23
CA LEU A 32 0.68 10.40 -2.05
C LEU A 32 -0.77 10.36 -1.62
N GLN A 33 -0.92 10.21 -0.33
CA GLN A 33 -2.13 10.47 0.43
C GLN A 33 -1.88 11.65 1.37
N ARG A 34 -2.79 12.62 1.40
CA ARG A 34 -2.75 13.74 2.36
C ARG A 34 -3.64 13.43 3.55
N VAL A 35 -3.24 13.92 4.72
CA VAL A 35 -4.07 13.89 5.94
C VAL A 35 -4.13 15.33 6.47
N LYS A 36 -5.04 16.13 5.90
CA LYS A 36 -5.10 17.58 6.13
C LYS A 36 -5.28 17.95 7.59
N LYS A 37 -6.21 17.29 8.30
CA LYS A 37 -6.54 17.60 9.70
C LYS A 37 -5.31 17.60 10.62
N TYR A 38 -4.39 16.66 10.40
CA TYR A 38 -3.20 16.49 11.22
C TYR A 38 -1.93 16.97 10.53
N ASN A 39 -2.06 17.60 9.36
CA ASN A 39 -0.95 18.15 8.60
C ASN A 39 0.13 17.09 8.29
N TYR A 40 -0.26 15.91 7.80
CA TYR A 40 0.66 14.84 7.36
C TYR A 40 0.50 14.51 5.87
N LYS A 41 1.56 13.94 5.31
CA LYS A 41 1.62 13.30 3.99
C LYS A 41 2.10 11.86 4.17
N ILE A 42 1.41 10.92 3.55
CA ILE A 42 1.77 9.51 3.54
C ILE A 42 2.12 9.15 2.10
N TYR A 43 3.33 8.65 1.90
CA TYR A 43 3.84 8.25 0.60
C TYR A 43 3.89 6.74 0.52
N ARG A 44 3.42 6.17 -0.59
CA ARG A 44 3.71 4.77 -0.98
C ARG A 44 4.68 4.81 -2.14
N ILE A 45 5.84 4.21 -1.95
CA ILE A 45 6.91 4.21 -2.95
C ILE A 45 7.33 2.79 -3.30
N CYS A 46 7.67 2.60 -4.56
CA CYS A 46 8.38 1.43 -5.07
C CYS A 46 9.70 1.94 -5.61
N ILE A 47 10.81 1.37 -5.14
CA ILE A 47 12.15 1.68 -5.61
C ILE A 47 12.58 0.55 -6.53
N ASN A 48 12.94 0.90 -7.77
CA ASN A 48 13.43 -0.06 -8.74
C ASN A 48 14.70 -0.74 -8.21
N SER A 49 14.79 -2.04 -8.45
CA SER A 49 16.03 -2.76 -8.30
C SER A 49 16.90 -2.58 -9.54
N ASP A 50 18.14 -2.15 -9.35
CA ASP A 50 19.12 -2.03 -10.44
C ASP A 50 19.62 -3.39 -10.96
N PHE A 51 19.25 -4.51 -10.31
CA PHE A 51 19.69 -5.87 -10.65
C PHE A 51 18.52 -6.79 -10.99
N ALA A 52 18.71 -7.62 -12.02
CA ALA A 52 17.70 -8.55 -12.57
C ALA A 52 17.20 -9.65 -11.61
N PHE A 53 17.77 -9.75 -10.40
CA PHE A 53 17.44 -10.78 -9.39
C PHE A 53 17.17 -10.20 -8.00
N THR A 54 17.09 -8.88 -7.87
CA THR A 54 16.73 -8.24 -6.61
C THR A 54 15.28 -7.75 -6.69
N GLU A 55 14.53 -7.99 -5.62
CA GLU A 55 13.13 -7.59 -5.55
C GLU A 55 13.01 -6.05 -5.49
N GLU A 56 11.90 -5.53 -6.00
CA GLU A 56 11.54 -4.13 -5.81
C GLU A 56 11.33 -3.83 -4.32
N ILE A 57 11.77 -2.66 -3.87
CA ILE A 57 11.62 -2.29 -2.46
C ILE A 57 10.39 -1.38 -2.32
N PHE A 58 9.37 -1.89 -1.65
CA PHE A 58 8.16 -1.14 -1.32
C PHE A 58 8.29 -0.51 0.07
N LYS A 59 7.99 0.79 0.16
CA LYS A 59 7.96 1.51 1.44
C LYS A 59 6.73 2.38 1.58
N THR A 60 6.29 2.53 2.82
CA THR A 60 5.31 3.54 3.21
C THR A 60 5.98 4.54 4.16
N LEU A 61 6.03 5.81 3.78
CA LEU A 61 6.72 6.86 4.53
C LEU A 61 5.77 7.98 4.95
N ILE A 62 5.80 8.38 6.21
CA ILE A 62 4.99 9.47 6.76
C ILE A 62 5.86 10.69 7.05
N PHE A 63 5.42 11.84 6.54
CA PHE A 63 6.06 13.14 6.74
C PHE A 63 5.07 14.16 7.29
N LYS A 64 5.55 15.08 8.13
CA LYS A 64 4.77 16.28 8.46
C LYS A 64 4.71 17.17 7.21
N ASN A 65 3.56 17.78 6.97
CA ASN A 65 3.38 18.64 5.82
C ASN A 65 4.26 19.90 5.96
N GLY A 66 5.03 20.18 4.92
CA GLY A 66 6.10 21.17 4.91
C GLY A 66 7.49 20.53 4.85
N GLU A 67 7.64 19.29 5.33
CA GLU A 67 8.86 18.52 5.13
C GLU A 67 9.03 18.16 3.66
N LYS A 68 10.27 18.24 3.17
CA LYS A 68 10.63 17.76 1.85
C LYS A 68 10.65 16.23 1.88
N PHE A 69 10.14 15.63 0.80
CA PHE A 69 10.21 14.18 0.63
C PHE A 69 11.67 13.72 0.51
N ASP A 70 12.01 12.66 1.23
CA ASP A 70 13.28 11.93 1.15
C ASP A 70 12.98 10.43 1.28
N ALA A 71 13.34 9.62 0.30
CA ALA A 71 13.07 8.18 0.32
C ALA A 71 13.80 7.43 1.47
N ASN A 72 14.81 8.05 2.08
CA ASN A 72 15.52 7.54 3.25
C ASN A 72 15.14 8.26 4.56
N GLY A 73 14.13 9.14 4.52
CA GLY A 73 13.67 9.93 5.65
C GLY A 73 12.24 9.61 6.08
N GLY A 74 11.70 10.46 6.96
CA GLY A 74 10.33 10.32 7.48
C GLY A 74 10.19 9.17 8.47
N TYR A 75 8.94 8.89 8.85
CA TYR A 75 8.59 7.70 9.63
C TYR A 75 8.20 6.57 8.69
N GLU A 76 8.99 5.49 8.67
CA GLU A 76 8.70 4.30 7.87
C GLU A 76 7.65 3.45 8.58
N LEU A 77 6.51 3.27 7.91
CA LEU A 77 5.39 2.47 8.38
C LEU A 77 5.46 1.08 7.75
N ASN A 78 5.79 0.08 8.56
CA ASN A 78 5.86 -1.30 8.11
C ASN A 78 4.45 -1.91 7.97
N GLY A 79 4.18 -2.54 6.83
CA GLY A 79 2.94 -3.24 6.53
C GLY A 79 2.05 -2.54 5.50
N ASN A 80 0.98 -3.22 5.11
CA ASN A 80 0.03 -2.74 4.11
C ASN A 80 -0.96 -1.79 4.77
N ILE A 81 -1.10 -0.58 4.21
CA ILE A 81 -2.13 0.36 4.65
C ILE A 81 -3.51 -0.22 4.34
N GLY A 82 -4.36 -0.28 5.36
CA GLY A 82 -5.79 -0.55 5.27
C GLY A 82 -6.62 0.72 5.32
N GLU A 83 -7.70 0.71 6.09
CA GLU A 83 -8.73 1.74 6.12
C GLU A 83 -8.56 2.72 7.30
N TRP A 84 -9.01 3.95 7.10
CA TRP A 84 -9.21 4.89 8.20
C TRP A 84 -10.49 4.50 8.96
N ILE A 85 -10.34 4.01 10.19
CA ILE A 85 -11.47 3.62 11.05
C ILE A 85 -11.96 4.78 11.93
N SER A 86 -11.13 5.82 12.07
CA SER A 86 -11.48 7.12 12.65
C SER A 86 -10.68 8.19 11.92
N GLU A 87 -10.83 9.45 12.33
CA GLU A 87 -10.10 10.54 11.68
C GLU A 87 -8.58 10.48 11.89
N ASP A 88 -8.14 9.90 13.00
CA ASP A 88 -6.75 9.80 13.42
C ASP A 88 -6.20 8.38 13.40
N THR A 89 -7.05 7.36 13.25
CA THR A 89 -6.64 5.96 13.34
C THR A 89 -6.72 5.26 11.99
N LEU A 90 -5.56 4.79 11.52
CA LEU A 90 -5.41 4.00 10.30
C LEU A 90 -5.12 2.54 10.66
N THR A 91 -5.79 1.59 10.00
CA THR A 91 -5.46 0.17 10.17
C THR A 91 -4.27 -0.21 9.30
N ILE A 92 -3.38 -1.03 9.83
CA ILE A 92 -2.19 -1.54 9.14
C ILE A 92 -2.17 -3.06 9.23
N TYR A 93 -1.86 -3.73 8.14
CA TYR A 93 -1.76 -5.18 8.06
C TYR A 93 -0.30 -5.59 7.94
N ARG A 94 0.18 -6.41 8.86
CA ARG A 94 1.54 -6.98 8.86
C ARG A 94 1.45 -8.48 8.77
N PHE A 95 2.48 -9.06 8.16
CA PHE A 95 2.58 -10.49 7.92
C PHE A 95 3.96 -10.93 8.38
N ASP A 96 4.00 -11.89 9.30
CA ASP A 96 5.24 -12.42 9.85
C ASP A 96 6.05 -13.19 8.79
N ASN A 97 5.37 -13.80 7.82
CA ASN A 97 5.92 -14.60 6.70
C ASN A 97 6.96 -15.65 7.14
N LYS A 98 6.94 -16.08 8.41
CA LYS A 98 7.81 -17.13 8.95
C LYS A 98 7.50 -18.51 8.37
N PHE A 99 6.28 -18.68 7.88
CA PHE A 99 5.77 -19.89 7.25
C PHE A 99 5.21 -19.53 5.88
N GLU A 100 5.27 -20.45 4.92
CA GLU A 100 4.63 -20.28 3.60
C GLU A 100 3.09 -20.27 3.68
N GLN A 101 2.53 -20.81 4.77
CA GLN A 101 1.09 -20.90 5.01
C GLN A 101 0.74 -20.36 6.40
N PRO A 102 -0.39 -19.65 6.56
CA PRO A 102 -0.90 -19.27 7.87
C PRO A 102 -1.39 -20.51 8.65
N GLN A 103 -1.13 -20.52 9.96
CA GLN A 103 -1.62 -21.59 10.86
C GLN A 103 -3.08 -21.39 11.27
N ASP A 104 -3.54 -20.14 11.28
CA ASP A 104 -4.91 -19.73 11.59
C ASP A 104 -5.21 -18.37 10.91
N THR A 105 -6.44 -17.89 11.07
CA THR A 105 -6.91 -16.60 10.53
C THR A 105 -6.93 -15.47 11.57
N ILE A 106 -6.43 -15.70 12.78
CA ILE A 106 -6.57 -14.81 13.92
C ILE A 106 -5.40 -13.81 13.93
N ALA A 107 -5.71 -12.54 13.71
CA ALA A 107 -4.72 -11.49 13.86
C ALA A 107 -4.40 -11.18 15.32
N LYS A 108 -3.10 -11.08 15.64
CA LYS A 108 -2.66 -10.40 16.86
C LYS A 108 -2.73 -8.90 16.67
N ILE A 109 -3.48 -8.22 17.55
CA ILE A 109 -3.65 -6.76 17.48
C ILE A 109 -2.58 -6.06 18.31
N SER A 110 -1.92 -5.07 17.72
CA SER A 110 -1.05 -4.12 18.42
C SER A 110 -1.40 -2.68 18.01
N PHE A 111 -0.82 -1.71 18.72
CA PHE A 111 -1.04 -0.29 18.45
C PHE A 111 0.30 0.44 18.39
N GLU A 112 0.43 1.32 17.41
CA GLU A 112 1.55 2.25 17.28
C GLU A 112 1.04 3.68 17.13
N LYS A 113 1.92 4.65 17.38
CA LYS A 113 1.57 6.07 17.30
C LYS A 113 2.72 6.86 16.69
N TYR A 114 2.38 7.78 15.80
CA TYR A 114 3.31 8.78 15.27
C TYR A 114 2.67 10.16 15.30
N GLY A 115 3.15 11.00 16.22
CA GLY A 115 2.56 12.32 16.48
C GLY A 115 1.08 12.21 16.86
N ASN A 116 0.18 12.74 16.02
CA ASN A 116 -1.27 12.72 16.23
C ASN A 116 -1.98 11.60 15.44
N LEU A 117 -1.23 10.72 14.77
CA LEU A 117 -1.77 9.56 14.07
C LEU A 117 -1.62 8.33 14.95
N ASN A 118 -2.69 7.54 15.03
CA ASN A 118 -2.70 6.23 15.65
C ASN A 118 -2.75 5.14 14.57
N PHE A 119 -2.07 4.03 14.81
CA PHE A 119 -2.09 2.87 13.94
C PHE A 119 -2.61 1.67 14.70
N LYS A 120 -3.70 1.07 14.21
CA LYS A 120 -4.18 -0.22 14.70
C LYS A 120 -3.63 -1.30 13.81
N ILE A 121 -2.79 -2.16 14.37
CA ILE A 121 -2.00 -3.10 13.59
C ILE A 121 -2.56 -4.50 13.77
N PHE A 122 -2.89 -5.14 12.66
CA PHE A 122 -3.28 -6.54 12.59
C PHE A 122 -2.08 -7.33 12.10
N ASN A 123 -1.51 -8.17 12.97
CA ASN A 123 -0.36 -9.01 12.66
C ASN A 123 -0.88 -10.43 12.38
N TYR A 124 -0.75 -10.84 11.14
CA TYR A 124 -1.13 -12.16 10.62
C TYR A 124 0.11 -13.04 10.40
N GLY A 125 -0.09 -14.35 10.28
CA GLY A 125 0.99 -15.31 10.00
C GLY A 125 1.62 -15.09 8.63
N ALA A 126 0.90 -15.41 7.56
CA ALA A 126 1.34 -15.23 6.17
C ALA A 126 0.14 -15.03 5.25
N ILE A 127 0.34 -14.34 4.12
CA ILE A 127 -0.64 -14.30 3.03
C ILE A 127 -0.42 -15.53 2.16
N ASN A 128 -1.49 -16.25 1.86
CA ASN A 128 -1.43 -17.45 1.01
C ASN A 128 -2.38 -17.38 -0.20
N SER A 129 -3.11 -16.28 -0.37
CA SER A 129 -4.08 -16.13 -1.45
C SER A 129 -4.20 -14.67 -1.89
N SER A 130 -4.59 -14.47 -3.14
CA SER A 130 -4.95 -13.17 -3.69
C SER A 130 -6.08 -13.31 -4.70
N SER A 131 -6.95 -12.31 -4.78
CA SER A 131 -7.99 -12.26 -5.79
C SER A 131 -8.20 -10.86 -6.34
N LEU A 132 -8.77 -10.79 -7.54
CA LEU A 132 -9.11 -9.56 -8.23
C LEU A 132 -10.60 -9.57 -8.56
N ASN A 133 -11.31 -8.53 -8.14
CA ASN A 133 -12.64 -8.22 -8.63
C ASN A 133 -12.60 -6.95 -9.49
N GLU A 134 -13.45 -6.91 -10.50
CA GLU A 134 -13.50 -5.80 -11.45
C GLU A 134 -14.94 -5.34 -11.66
N TYR A 135 -15.14 -4.03 -11.59
CA TYR A 135 -16.45 -3.41 -11.72
C TYR A 135 -16.36 -2.13 -12.55
N THR A 136 -17.48 -1.74 -13.16
CA THR A 136 -17.66 -0.39 -13.70
C THR A 136 -18.52 0.45 -12.76
N PHE A 137 -18.41 1.77 -12.82
CA PHE A 137 -19.29 2.69 -12.09
C PHE A 137 -19.68 3.92 -12.94
N GLU A 138 -20.81 4.55 -12.61
CA GLU A 138 -21.32 5.74 -13.31
C GLU A 138 -20.75 7.04 -12.73
N SER A 139 -20.71 7.14 -11.40
CA SER A 139 -20.20 8.33 -10.70
C SER A 139 -19.69 7.97 -9.30
N PHE A 140 -18.93 8.89 -8.71
CA PHE A 140 -18.54 8.82 -7.31
C PHE A 140 -18.49 10.20 -6.68
N GLU A 141 -18.69 10.22 -5.36
CA GLU A 141 -18.52 11.38 -4.50
C GLU A 141 -17.82 10.99 -3.18
N LEU A 142 -17.23 11.99 -2.53
CA LEU A 142 -16.64 11.82 -1.20
C LEU A 142 -17.58 12.43 -0.17
N ARG A 143 -18.06 11.62 0.77
CA ARG A 143 -18.90 12.05 1.89
C ARG A 143 -18.43 11.38 3.16
N ASN A 144 -18.37 12.13 4.26
CA ASN A 144 -18.09 11.60 5.60
C ASN A 144 -16.84 10.69 5.67
N ASN A 145 -15.74 11.08 5.01
CA ASN A 145 -14.51 10.29 4.91
C ASN A 145 -14.72 8.90 4.29
N LYS A 146 -15.68 8.76 3.38
CA LYS A 146 -15.93 7.57 2.57
C LYS A 146 -16.09 7.94 1.11
N LEU A 147 -15.76 7.00 0.24
CA LEU A 147 -16.07 7.06 -1.19
C LEU A 147 -17.42 6.39 -1.42
N HIS A 148 -18.38 7.14 -1.95
CA HIS A 148 -19.62 6.58 -2.47
C HIS A 148 -19.47 6.33 -3.96
N LEU A 149 -19.73 5.10 -4.37
CA LEU A 149 -19.77 4.71 -5.78
C LEU A 149 -21.20 4.41 -6.19
N HIS A 150 -21.61 4.92 -7.35
CA HIS A 150 -22.97 4.78 -7.87
C HIS A 150 -22.99 4.06 -9.22
N GLY A 151 -24.06 3.30 -9.43
CA GLY A 151 -24.32 2.61 -10.68
C GLY A 151 -23.30 1.52 -10.96
N ILE A 152 -22.88 0.80 -9.92
CA ILE A 152 -21.90 -0.27 -10.06
C ILE A 152 -22.46 -1.41 -10.91
N LYS A 153 -21.65 -1.90 -11.85
CA LYS A 153 -21.93 -3.13 -12.61
C LYS A 153 -20.70 -4.03 -12.63
N ARG A 154 -20.91 -5.31 -12.38
CA ARG A 154 -19.88 -6.35 -12.40
C ARG A 154 -19.23 -6.50 -13.78
N ILE A 155 -17.91 -6.65 -13.78
CA ILE A 155 -17.11 -7.20 -14.88
C ILE A 155 -16.63 -8.60 -14.47
N ALA A 156 -15.96 -8.71 -13.32
CA ALA A 156 -15.45 -9.96 -12.74
C ALA A 156 -15.61 -9.96 -11.20
N GLY A 157 -15.86 -11.13 -10.60
CA GLY A 157 -16.05 -11.28 -9.15
C GLY A 157 -17.52 -11.54 -8.72
N PRO A 158 -17.82 -11.44 -7.42
CA PRO A 158 -19.19 -11.61 -6.91
C PRO A 158 -20.10 -10.43 -7.29
N GLU A 159 -21.41 -10.65 -7.21
CA GLU A 159 -22.38 -9.55 -7.32
C GLU A 159 -22.26 -8.61 -6.10
N MET A 160 -22.56 -7.33 -6.32
CA MET A 160 -22.58 -6.32 -5.27
C MET A 160 -23.70 -5.32 -5.51
N ASP A 161 -24.03 -4.57 -4.46
CA ASP A 161 -25.01 -3.50 -4.55
C ASP A 161 -24.62 -2.46 -5.60
N THR A 162 -25.64 -1.90 -6.25
CA THR A 162 -25.45 -0.84 -7.25
C THR A 162 -24.88 0.45 -6.65
N ASN A 163 -24.98 0.62 -5.34
CA ASN A 163 -24.41 1.74 -4.58
C ASN A 163 -23.64 1.20 -3.39
N ILE A 164 -22.35 1.51 -3.28
CA ILE A 164 -21.50 1.05 -2.17
C ILE A 164 -20.75 2.22 -1.54
N PHE A 165 -20.30 1.96 -0.31
CA PHE A 165 -19.53 2.88 0.52
C PHE A 165 -18.19 2.23 0.82
N LEU A 166 -17.09 2.86 0.41
CA LEU A 166 -15.75 2.40 0.73
C LEU A 166 -15.11 3.34 1.73
N ASN A 167 -14.47 2.79 2.76
CA ASN A 167 -13.61 3.58 3.62
C ASN A 167 -12.38 4.04 2.83
N LEU A 168 -11.82 5.18 3.20
CA LEU A 168 -10.59 5.69 2.60
C LEU A 168 -9.37 5.06 3.29
N GLY A 169 -8.16 5.29 2.80
CA GLY A 169 -6.94 4.71 3.38
C GLY A 169 -6.15 3.97 2.33
N ASN A 170 -6.60 2.76 2.04
CA ASN A 170 -6.14 1.82 1.02
C ASN A 170 -6.65 2.11 -0.40
N LEU A 171 -7.52 3.11 -0.57
CA LEU A 171 -8.03 3.52 -1.88
C LEU A 171 -6.96 4.29 -2.68
N LYS A 172 -6.77 3.88 -3.93
CA LYS A 172 -5.88 4.51 -4.92
C LYS A 172 -6.68 5.02 -6.13
N ILE A 173 -6.41 6.24 -6.57
CA ILE A 173 -6.90 6.79 -7.83
C ILE A 173 -5.78 6.78 -8.87
N GLN A 174 -6.01 6.06 -9.96
CA GLN A 174 -5.13 6.08 -11.12
C GLN A 174 -5.64 7.05 -12.17
N THR A 175 -4.72 7.79 -12.78
CA THR A 175 -5.07 8.79 -13.80
C THR A 175 -4.17 8.74 -15.02
N LYS A 176 -4.72 9.19 -16.15
CA LYS A 176 -4.00 9.49 -17.39
C LYS A 176 -4.40 10.89 -17.86
N SER A 177 -3.45 11.82 -17.88
CA SER A 177 -3.67 13.20 -18.32
C SER A 177 -4.90 13.86 -17.65
N ASP A 178 -4.92 13.86 -16.30
CA ASP A 178 -6.02 14.35 -15.44
C ASP A 178 -7.33 13.54 -15.53
N THR A 179 -7.42 12.51 -16.38
CA THR A 179 -8.61 11.64 -16.43
C THR A 179 -8.43 10.46 -15.48
N ILE A 180 -9.39 10.26 -14.58
CA ILE A 180 -9.48 9.06 -13.74
C ILE A 180 -9.73 7.86 -14.64
N THR A 181 -8.84 6.87 -14.57
CA THR A 181 -8.92 5.63 -15.35
C THR A 181 -9.33 4.44 -14.51
N LYS A 182 -8.98 4.45 -13.21
CA LYS A 182 -9.25 3.34 -12.30
C LYS A 182 -9.26 3.83 -10.85
N LEU A 183 -10.16 3.29 -10.04
CA LEU A 183 -10.07 3.33 -8.58
C LEU A 183 -9.73 1.92 -8.13
N SER A 184 -8.70 1.76 -7.30
CA SER A 184 -8.25 0.45 -6.82
C SER A 184 -8.32 0.43 -5.30
N TYR A 185 -8.84 -0.67 -4.75
CA TYR A 185 -9.10 -0.81 -3.32
C TYR A 185 -8.69 -2.21 -2.86
N ASP A 186 -7.72 -2.27 -1.95
CA ASP A 186 -7.19 -3.54 -1.45
C ASP A 186 -7.65 -3.80 -0.02
N ARG A 187 -8.24 -4.96 0.25
CA ARG A 187 -8.60 -5.37 1.62
C ARG A 187 -8.05 -6.75 1.96
N ILE A 188 -7.87 -6.99 3.26
CA ILE A 188 -7.55 -8.33 3.76
C ILE A 188 -8.85 -9.05 4.09
N GLU A 189 -8.98 -10.26 3.57
CA GLU A 189 -10.06 -11.19 3.90
C GLU A 189 -9.48 -12.44 4.54
N THR A 190 -10.28 -13.07 5.38
CA THR A 190 -9.91 -14.31 6.05
C THR A 190 -11.04 -15.32 5.98
N SER A 191 -10.72 -16.58 5.75
CA SER A 191 -11.68 -17.67 5.71
C SER A 191 -11.03 -19.01 6.11
N MET A 192 -11.83 -20.05 6.24
CA MET A 192 -11.38 -21.42 6.59
C MET A 192 -11.71 -22.41 5.47
N ASP A 193 -11.66 -21.95 4.23
CA ASP A 193 -12.05 -22.69 3.03
C ASP A 193 -10.93 -22.76 1.98
N PHE A 194 -9.68 -22.49 2.39
CA PHE A 194 -8.55 -22.59 1.47
C PHE A 194 -8.29 -24.05 1.09
N THR A 195 -8.08 -24.28 -0.20
CA THR A 195 -7.68 -25.58 -0.76
C THR A 195 -6.25 -25.49 -1.27
N TYR A 196 -5.38 -26.33 -0.73
CA TYR A 196 -3.99 -26.45 -1.17
C TYR A 196 -3.80 -27.70 -2.05
N HIS A 197 -3.16 -27.50 -3.20
CA HIS A 197 -2.79 -28.56 -4.14
C HIS A 197 -1.44 -29.16 -3.76
N ASN A 198 -1.44 -30.40 -3.28
CA ASN A 198 -0.22 -31.08 -2.89
C ASN A 198 0.58 -31.53 -4.14
N PRO A 199 1.92 -31.65 -4.04
CA PRO A 199 2.77 -32.14 -5.13
C PRO A 199 2.42 -33.56 -5.63
N ASP A 200 1.77 -34.37 -4.79
CA ASP A 200 1.32 -35.73 -5.12
C ASP A 200 -0.02 -35.77 -5.88
N GLY A 201 -0.61 -34.60 -6.18
CA GLY A 201 -1.89 -34.47 -6.87
C GLY A 201 -3.12 -34.57 -5.96
N SER A 202 -2.93 -34.75 -4.64
CA SER A 202 -4.01 -34.67 -3.66
C SER A 202 -4.34 -33.23 -3.28
N PHE A 203 -5.46 -33.05 -2.57
CA PHE A 203 -5.94 -31.75 -2.11
C PHE A 203 -6.06 -31.76 -0.58
N THR A 204 -5.66 -30.65 0.02
CA THR A 204 -5.92 -30.38 1.44
C THR A 204 -6.89 -29.22 1.53
N ASP A 205 -8.10 -29.49 2.02
CA ASP A 205 -9.19 -28.51 2.09
C ASP A 205 -9.40 -27.99 3.52
N ASN A 206 -10.23 -26.95 3.65
CA ASN A 206 -10.58 -26.29 4.91
C ASN A 206 -9.38 -25.72 5.68
N LEU A 207 -8.39 -25.25 4.93
CA LEU A 207 -7.23 -24.59 5.50
C LEU A 207 -7.51 -23.10 5.76
N PRO A 208 -6.76 -22.45 6.67
CA PRO A 208 -6.82 -21.02 6.86
C PRO A 208 -6.45 -20.26 5.57
N GLU A 209 -7.29 -19.31 5.17
CA GLU A 209 -7.01 -18.35 4.11
C GLU A 209 -6.75 -16.98 4.73
N ILE A 210 -5.64 -16.35 4.34
CA ILE A 210 -5.42 -14.91 4.51
C ILE A 210 -5.16 -14.35 3.12
N LYS A 211 -6.16 -13.62 2.62
CA LYS A 211 -6.24 -13.19 1.23
C LYS A 211 -6.11 -11.69 1.09
N ILE A 212 -5.32 -11.23 0.12
CA ILE A 212 -5.43 -9.86 -0.38
C ILE A 212 -6.48 -9.85 -1.50
N LEU A 213 -7.61 -9.19 -1.27
CA LEU A 213 -8.58 -8.92 -2.32
C LEU A 213 -8.37 -7.50 -2.85
N THR A 214 -7.99 -7.41 -4.12
CA THR A 214 -7.98 -6.15 -4.89
C THR A 214 -9.31 -6.00 -5.60
N THR A 215 -9.95 -4.84 -5.46
CA THR A 215 -11.16 -4.48 -6.20
C THR A 215 -10.89 -3.25 -7.05
N ASP A 216 -11.00 -3.42 -8.37
CA ASP A 216 -10.82 -2.36 -9.36
C ASP A 216 -12.16 -1.86 -9.89
N PHE A 217 -12.32 -0.53 -9.88
CA PHE A 217 -13.49 0.17 -10.38
C PHE A 217 -13.11 1.07 -11.56
N TYR A 218 -13.75 0.84 -12.70
CA TYR A 218 -13.53 1.57 -13.94
C TYR A 218 -14.68 2.56 -14.23
N PRO A 219 -14.39 3.86 -14.44
CA PRO A 219 -15.43 4.82 -14.75
C PRO A 219 -15.99 4.60 -16.15
N LYS A 220 -17.32 4.56 -16.31
CA LYS A 220 -17.94 4.50 -17.64
C LYS A 220 -17.90 5.81 -18.40
N LYS A 221 -17.82 6.92 -17.67
CA LYS A 221 -17.77 8.27 -18.23
C LYS A 221 -16.46 8.92 -17.87
N LYS A 222 -15.92 9.70 -18.82
CA LYS A 222 -14.69 10.47 -18.60
C LYS A 222 -14.86 11.36 -17.37
N THR A 223 -14.09 11.08 -16.33
CA THR A 223 -14.12 11.81 -15.07
C THR A 223 -12.76 12.47 -14.86
N LYS A 224 -12.73 13.79 -14.71
CA LYS A 224 -11.48 14.51 -14.42
C LYS A 224 -11.15 14.43 -12.93
N LEU A 225 -9.87 14.33 -12.59
CA LEU A 225 -9.39 14.40 -11.21
C LEU A 225 -9.54 15.84 -10.69
N SER A 226 -9.19 16.83 -11.52
CA SER A 226 -9.32 18.26 -11.21
C SER A 226 -10.74 18.72 -10.85
N SER A 227 -11.78 18.02 -11.30
CA SER A 227 -13.17 18.32 -10.94
C SER A 227 -13.59 17.74 -9.58
N LYS A 228 -12.70 17.00 -8.91
CA LYS A 228 -12.96 16.39 -7.60
C LYS A 228 -12.34 17.24 -6.50
N ASN A 229 -13.20 17.69 -5.60
CA ASN A 229 -12.76 18.41 -4.41
C ASN A 229 -12.37 17.44 -3.31
N ASN A 230 -11.38 17.84 -2.52
CA ASN A 230 -11.01 17.20 -1.26
C ASN A 230 -10.69 15.70 -1.32
N LEU A 231 -9.70 15.31 -2.12
CA LEU A 231 -9.14 13.95 -2.15
C LEU A 231 -8.23 13.64 -0.93
N ASP A 232 -8.61 14.13 0.25
CA ASP A 232 -7.91 13.82 1.50
C ASP A 232 -8.04 12.31 1.78
N ARG A 233 -7.00 11.70 2.33
CA ARG A 233 -6.95 10.27 2.67
C ARG A 233 -7.12 9.31 1.48
N ILE A 234 -6.85 9.74 0.27
CA ILE A 234 -6.80 8.87 -0.92
C ILE A 234 -5.41 8.93 -1.54
N PHE A 235 -4.88 7.77 -1.95
CA PHE A 235 -3.62 7.72 -2.69
C PHE A 235 -3.81 8.17 -4.14
N ILE A 236 -2.94 9.06 -4.58
CA ILE A 236 -2.88 9.53 -5.96
C ILE A 236 -1.43 9.46 -6.43
N ASP A 237 -1.22 8.98 -7.65
CA ASP A 237 0.07 8.97 -8.32
C ASP A 237 0.61 10.40 -8.54
N ILE A 238 1.87 10.65 -8.15
CA ILE A 238 2.54 11.94 -8.27
C ILE A 238 3.61 11.84 -9.36
N LYS A 239 3.18 12.04 -10.61
CA LYS A 239 4.11 12.11 -11.75
C LYS A 239 5.01 13.33 -11.71
#